data_AF-A0A6G0TQ91-F1
#
_entry.id   AF-A0A6G0TQ91-F1
#
_cell.length_a   1.000
_cell.length_b   1.000
_cell.length_c   1.000
_cell.angle_alpha   90.00
_cell.angle_beta   90.00
_cell.angle_gamma   90.00
#
_symmetry.space_group_name_H-M   'P 1'
#
loop_
_entity.id
_entity.type
_entity.pdbx_description
1 polymer ?
#
loop_
_entity_poly.entity_id
_entity_poly.type
_entity_poly.pdbx_seq_one_letter_code
_entity_poly.pdbx_strand_id
1 'polypeptide(L)'
;MSHRINGRDFSNDLTSVLQINNSSWITIQKYLTMLHKVMHFNLNKMCFVQNIYQTCCYCATSNINNDVIQFFQHNLGLPENEVQRIVKKYPSFQNDSYSTLSDNFSLLMGFGFSKDDIIKKIQILTLHSITIKNYAMLLEEGGFAKNKIDSKAILRFKFISKKSIQSLKNENFIHKHIDVGHHILSFIQFPIELYPGNCDESLSWIQVQKNIFKLYVGWKIKMNMENIKYAQTIYHRLCNKSYRLMDRSIDILLNELNFTEEKVGSK
;
A
#
# COMPACT_ATOMS: atom_id res chain seq x y z
N MET A 1 -58.66 36.27 24.03
CA MET A 1 -57.60 35.71 24.89
C MET A 1 -57.95 34.27 25.21
N SER A 2 -56.96 33.38 25.19
CA SER A 2 -57.01 31.95 25.51
C SER A 2 -57.35 31.01 24.34
N HIS A 3 -56.29 30.57 23.64
CA HIS A 3 -56.25 29.28 22.95
C HIS A 3 -56.20 28.16 23.99
N ARG A 4 -57.07 27.15 23.83
CA ARG A 4 -56.90 25.82 24.43
C ARG A 4 -56.74 24.80 23.31
N ILE A 5 -55.58 24.15 23.34
CA ILE A 5 -55.22 22.95 22.58
C ILE A 5 -56.06 21.80 23.13
N ASN A 6 -56.70 21.02 22.25
CA ASN A 6 -57.15 19.67 22.57
C ASN A 6 -56.74 18.73 21.44
N GLY A 7 -56.01 17.69 21.83
CA GLY A 7 -55.47 16.67 20.94
C GLY A 7 -56.54 15.79 20.28
N ARG A 8 -56.14 15.22 19.15
CA ARG A 8 -56.67 13.99 18.58
C ARG A 8 -55.58 13.31 17.74
N ASP A 9 -55.19 12.12 18.20
CA ASP A 9 -54.83 10.92 17.44
C ASP A 9 -53.75 10.99 16.35
N PHE A 10 -52.49 10.98 16.80
CA PHE A 10 -51.35 10.47 16.02
C PHE A 10 -51.37 8.92 16.02
N SER A 11 -52.24 8.31 15.22
CA SER A 11 -52.22 6.84 15.06
C SER A 11 -52.56 6.32 13.66
N ASN A 12 -52.91 7.17 12.68
CA ASN A 12 -53.37 6.68 11.37
C ASN A 12 -52.59 7.18 10.14
N ASP A 13 -51.43 7.82 10.31
CA ASP A 13 -50.64 8.36 9.19
C ASP A 13 -49.29 7.68 8.95
N LEU A 14 -49.09 6.45 9.44
CA LEU A 14 -47.85 5.68 9.20
C LEU A 14 -48.04 4.39 8.40
N THR A 15 -49.26 4.10 7.91
CA THR A 15 -49.56 2.87 7.16
C THR A 15 -49.92 3.08 5.69
N SER A 16 -49.81 4.30 5.15
CA SER A 16 -50.09 4.59 3.72
C SER A 16 -48.87 4.88 2.84
N VAL A 17 -47.62 4.79 3.35
CA VAL A 17 -46.40 5.05 2.55
C VAL A 17 -45.47 3.83 2.39
N LEU A 18 -45.82 2.66 2.94
CA LEU A 18 -44.98 1.45 2.86
C LEU A 18 -45.61 0.32 2.03
N GLN A 19 -45.90 0.60 0.76
CA GLN A 19 -45.95 -0.44 -0.28
C GLN A 19 -45.00 -0.08 -1.43
N ILE A 20 -43.70 -0.02 -1.11
CA ILE A 20 -42.65 -0.10 -2.14
C ILE A 20 -42.54 -1.58 -2.54
N ASN A 21 -43.14 -1.93 -3.67
CA ASN A 21 -43.05 -3.26 -4.28
C ASN A 21 -41.60 -3.76 -4.35
N ASN A 22 -41.36 -5.02 -3.95
CA ASN A 22 -40.06 -5.71 -3.97
C ASN A 22 -39.31 -5.61 -5.32
N SER A 23 -40.04 -5.44 -6.43
CA SER A 23 -39.46 -5.24 -7.77
C SER A 23 -38.70 -3.90 -7.92
N SER A 24 -39.13 -2.87 -7.20
CA SER A 24 -38.52 -1.53 -7.24
C SER A 24 -37.17 -1.50 -6.50
N TRP A 25 -37.07 -2.17 -5.35
CA TRP A 25 -35.82 -2.31 -4.60
C TRP A 25 -34.75 -3.10 -5.35
N ILE A 26 -35.12 -4.20 -6.02
CA ILE A 26 -34.19 -4.99 -6.85
C ILE A 26 -33.68 -4.18 -8.05
N THR A 27 -34.54 -3.33 -8.61
CA THR A 27 -34.20 -2.44 -9.73
C THR A 27 -33.25 -1.33 -9.27
N ILE A 28 -33.52 -0.68 -8.12
CA ILE A 28 -32.64 0.32 -7.50
C ILE A 28 -31.28 -0.29 -7.14
N GLN A 29 -31.24 -1.50 -6.56
CA GLN A 29 -30.00 -2.21 -6.23
C GLN A 29 -29.16 -2.54 -7.49
N LYS A 30 -29.82 -2.92 -8.60
CA LYS A 30 -29.19 -3.14 -9.92
C LYS A 30 -28.65 -1.83 -10.51
N TYR A 31 -29.39 -0.73 -10.43
CA TYR A 31 -28.90 0.57 -10.90
C TYR A 31 -27.73 1.09 -10.06
N LEU A 32 -27.75 0.90 -8.74
CA LEU A 32 -26.64 1.24 -7.85
C LEU A 32 -25.39 0.38 -8.14
N THR A 33 -25.54 -0.92 -8.34
CA THR A 33 -24.40 -1.78 -8.74
C THR A 33 -23.90 -1.48 -10.15
N MET A 34 -24.78 -1.09 -11.07
CA MET A 34 -24.40 -0.66 -12.41
C MET A 34 -23.69 0.70 -12.38
N LEU A 35 -24.15 1.67 -11.58
CA LEU A 35 -23.47 2.95 -11.34
C LEU A 35 -22.12 2.74 -10.66
N HIS A 36 -22.02 1.84 -9.67
CA HIS A 36 -20.75 1.51 -9.02
C HIS A 36 -19.77 0.84 -9.98
N LYS A 37 -20.25 -0.07 -10.85
CA LYS A 37 -19.45 -0.68 -11.91
C LYS A 37 -19.05 0.32 -12.99
N VAL A 38 -19.95 1.22 -13.40
CA VAL A 38 -19.69 2.27 -14.39
C VAL A 38 -18.70 3.29 -13.84
N MET A 39 -18.81 3.69 -12.57
CA MET A 39 -17.84 4.57 -11.90
C MET A 39 -16.46 3.89 -11.72
N HIS A 40 -16.42 2.61 -11.35
CA HIS A 40 -15.17 1.84 -11.21
C HIS A 40 -14.53 1.49 -12.58
N PHE A 41 -15.35 1.34 -13.62
CA PHE A 41 -14.90 1.16 -15.01
C PHE A 41 -14.40 2.48 -15.62
N ASN A 42 -15.00 3.61 -15.23
CA ASN A 42 -14.55 4.95 -15.65
C ASN A 42 -13.27 5.40 -14.96
N LEU A 43 -13.06 5.14 -13.66
CA LEU A 43 -11.82 5.56 -12.97
C LEU A 43 -10.56 4.89 -13.54
N ASN A 44 -10.64 3.60 -13.88
CA ASN A 44 -9.51 2.88 -14.48
C ASN A 44 -9.26 3.33 -15.93
N LYS A 45 -10.31 3.60 -16.71
CA LYS A 45 -10.18 4.17 -18.06
C LYS A 45 -9.74 5.63 -18.03
N MET A 46 -10.18 6.44 -17.07
CA MET A 46 -9.72 7.82 -16.88
C MET A 46 -8.25 7.86 -16.46
N CYS A 47 -7.80 7.00 -15.54
CA CYS A 47 -6.37 6.87 -15.24
C CYS A 47 -5.55 6.41 -16.46
N PHE A 48 -6.09 5.49 -17.27
CA PHE A 48 -5.44 5.03 -18.48
C PHE A 48 -5.40 6.11 -19.57
N VAL A 49 -6.51 6.83 -19.78
CA VAL A 49 -6.63 7.96 -20.72
C VAL A 49 -5.79 9.14 -20.24
N GLN A 50 -5.67 9.38 -18.94
CA GLN A 50 -4.81 10.42 -18.36
C GLN A 50 -3.33 10.04 -18.47
N ASN A 51 -2.96 8.77 -18.26
CA ASN A 51 -1.62 8.26 -18.55
C ASN A 51 -1.30 8.34 -20.04
N ILE A 52 -2.23 7.98 -20.92
CA ILE A 52 -2.06 8.10 -22.38
C ILE A 52 -1.97 9.57 -22.77
N TYR A 53 -2.83 10.44 -22.24
CA TYR A 53 -2.83 11.86 -22.52
C TYR A 53 -1.54 12.52 -22.05
N GLN A 54 -1.08 12.21 -20.82
CA GLN A 54 0.23 12.60 -20.33
C GLN A 54 1.34 12.09 -21.27
N THR A 55 1.35 10.79 -21.60
CA THR A 55 2.31 10.18 -22.54
C THR A 55 2.29 10.84 -23.93
N CYS A 56 1.12 11.19 -24.46
CA CYS A 56 0.95 11.86 -25.75
C CYS A 56 1.34 13.34 -25.71
N CYS A 57 1.06 14.06 -24.63
CA CYS A 57 1.53 15.42 -24.40
C CYS A 57 3.05 15.47 -24.22
N TYR A 58 3.67 14.45 -23.60
CA TYR A 58 5.13 14.32 -23.46
C TYR A 58 5.86 14.11 -24.79
N CYS A 59 5.21 13.45 -25.76
CA CYS A 59 5.75 13.28 -27.11
C CYS A 59 5.70 14.58 -27.94
N ALA A 60 4.91 15.58 -27.54
CA ALA A 60 4.59 16.72 -28.39
C ALA A 60 5.57 17.90 -28.29
N THR A 61 6.42 17.99 -27.26
CA THR A 61 7.61 18.87 -27.17
C THR A 61 8.16 18.82 -25.74
N SER A 62 9.41 18.40 -25.53
CA SER A 62 10.11 18.76 -24.29
C SER A 62 11.62 18.58 -24.45
N ASN A 63 12.35 19.68 -24.27
CA ASN A 63 13.73 19.59 -23.81
C ASN A 63 13.71 18.83 -22.49
N ILE A 64 14.59 17.84 -22.31
CA ILE A 64 14.72 17.11 -21.05
C ILE A 64 14.94 18.14 -19.94
N ASN A 65 14.20 17.99 -18.84
CA ASN A 65 14.35 18.84 -17.67
C ASN A 65 15.83 18.86 -17.23
N ASN A 66 16.41 20.07 -17.16
CA ASN A 66 17.80 20.27 -16.77
C ASN A 66 18.11 19.64 -15.40
N ASP A 67 17.15 19.65 -14.47
CA ASP A 67 17.27 19.02 -13.16
C ASP A 67 17.56 17.51 -13.25
N VAL A 68 16.92 16.84 -14.20
CA VAL A 68 17.07 15.40 -14.42
C VAL A 68 18.48 15.12 -14.93
N ILE A 69 18.92 15.87 -15.95
CA ILE A 69 20.29 15.77 -16.48
C ILE A 69 21.31 16.00 -15.37
N GLN A 70 21.17 17.09 -14.61
CA GLN A 70 22.05 17.41 -13.50
C GLN A 70 22.09 16.32 -12.43
N PHE A 71 20.94 15.74 -12.07
CA PHE A 71 20.88 14.64 -11.11
C PHE A 71 21.69 13.44 -11.61
N PHE A 72 21.44 12.99 -12.84
CA PHE A 72 22.08 11.81 -13.40
C PHE A 72 23.59 12.01 -13.60
N GLN A 73 24.03 13.20 -13.99
CA GLN A 73 25.45 13.52 -14.12
C GLN A 73 26.14 13.58 -12.76
N HIS A 74 25.61 14.34 -11.81
CA HIS A 74 26.27 14.55 -10.52
C HIS A 74 26.24 13.33 -9.60
N ASN A 75 25.09 12.66 -9.48
CA ASN A 75 24.91 11.55 -8.54
C ASN A 75 25.29 10.21 -9.18
N LEU A 76 24.95 10.02 -10.46
CA LEU A 76 25.15 8.74 -11.15
C LEU A 76 26.34 8.74 -12.10
N GLY A 77 26.96 9.88 -12.39
CA GLY A 77 28.14 9.96 -13.27
C GLY A 77 27.82 9.57 -14.72
N LEU A 78 26.55 9.66 -15.13
CA LEU A 78 26.14 9.26 -16.47
C LEU A 78 26.33 10.42 -17.46
N PRO A 79 26.89 10.16 -18.65
CA PRO A 79 27.01 11.17 -19.69
C PRO A 79 25.62 11.54 -20.24
N GLU A 80 25.47 12.77 -20.72
CA GLU A 80 24.16 13.31 -21.12
C GLU A 80 23.44 12.45 -22.17
N ASN A 81 24.18 11.91 -23.14
CA ASN A 81 23.63 11.01 -24.17
C ASN A 81 23.00 9.73 -23.58
N GLU A 82 23.54 9.19 -22.48
CA GLU A 82 22.93 8.08 -21.76
C GLU A 82 21.69 8.51 -21.00
N VAL A 83 21.71 9.68 -20.38
CA VAL A 83 20.54 10.27 -19.71
C VAL A 83 19.39 10.45 -20.71
N GLN A 84 19.67 10.99 -21.89
CA GLN A 84 18.71 11.13 -22.98
C GLN A 84 18.07 9.78 -23.36
N ARG A 85 18.87 8.71 -23.45
CA ARG A 85 18.37 7.35 -23.72
C ARG A 85 17.49 6.83 -22.57
N ILE A 86 17.88 7.08 -21.32
CA ILE A 86 17.11 6.69 -20.13
C ILE A 86 15.76 7.39 -20.11
N VAL A 87 15.73 8.71 -20.27
CA VAL A 87 14.48 9.50 -20.26
C VAL A 87 13.57 9.10 -21.41
N LYS A 88 14.12 8.83 -22.60
CA LYS A 88 13.33 8.31 -23.73
C LYS A 88 12.72 6.93 -23.44
N LYS A 89 13.45 6.07 -22.73
CA LYS A 89 12.97 4.73 -22.33
C LYS A 89 11.97 4.79 -21.17
N TYR A 90 12.13 5.77 -20.28
CA TYR A 90 11.32 5.97 -19.07
C TYR A 90 10.82 7.43 -19.00
N PRO A 91 9.78 7.79 -19.77
CA PRO A 91 9.30 9.17 -19.85
C PRO A 91 8.84 9.76 -18.52
N SER A 92 8.55 8.93 -17.51
CA SER A 92 8.18 9.38 -16.17
C SER A 92 9.21 10.32 -15.53
N PHE A 93 10.51 10.18 -15.89
CA PHE A 93 11.55 11.06 -15.40
C PHE A 93 11.41 12.53 -15.83
N GLN A 94 10.66 12.83 -16.91
CA GLN A 94 10.58 14.19 -17.44
C GLN A 94 10.06 15.22 -16.43
N ASN A 95 9.24 14.78 -15.48
CA ASN A 95 8.64 15.66 -14.46
C ASN A 95 9.30 15.54 -13.09
N ASP A 96 10.31 14.68 -12.96
CA ASP A 96 11.01 14.55 -11.69
C ASP A 96 11.90 15.78 -11.46
N SER A 97 11.94 16.24 -10.21
CA SER A 97 12.85 17.30 -9.79
C SER A 97 14.17 16.72 -9.31
N TYR A 98 15.22 17.54 -9.30
CA TYR A 98 16.52 17.14 -8.75
C TYR A 98 16.36 16.68 -7.29
N SER A 99 15.55 17.39 -6.50
CA SER A 99 15.30 17.07 -5.08
C SER A 99 14.63 15.71 -4.91
N THR A 100 13.57 15.42 -5.66
CA THR A 100 12.84 14.14 -5.60
C THR A 100 13.75 12.97 -5.95
N LEU A 101 14.56 13.10 -7.00
CA LEU A 101 15.49 12.05 -7.42
C LEU A 101 16.61 11.86 -6.39
N SER A 102 17.12 12.95 -5.81
CA SER A 102 18.16 12.92 -4.78
C SER A 102 17.65 12.28 -3.48
N ASP A 103 16.42 12.56 -3.07
CA ASP A 103 15.80 11.93 -1.91
C ASP A 103 15.62 10.43 -2.11
N ASN A 104 15.10 10.02 -3.28
CA ASN A 104 14.95 8.61 -3.63
C ASN A 104 16.31 7.89 -3.71
N PHE A 105 17.31 8.53 -4.31
CA PHE A 105 18.65 7.98 -4.39
C PHE A 105 19.29 7.82 -3.01
N SER A 106 19.22 8.86 -2.17
CA SER A 106 19.73 8.83 -0.80
C SER A 106 19.03 7.77 0.04
N LEU A 107 17.71 7.61 -0.12
CA LEU A 107 16.94 6.57 0.54
C LEU A 107 17.41 5.17 0.14
N LEU A 108 17.62 4.92 -1.16
CA LEU A 108 18.12 3.63 -1.67
C LEU A 108 19.53 3.34 -1.14
N MET A 109 20.42 4.32 -1.20
CA MET A 109 21.77 4.22 -0.62
C MET A 109 21.71 3.93 0.89
N GLY A 110 20.78 4.55 1.61
CA GLY A 110 20.54 4.33 3.04
C GLY A 110 20.07 2.90 3.38
N PHE A 111 19.38 2.23 2.46
CA PHE A 111 19.08 0.79 2.56
C PHE A 111 20.23 -0.11 2.10
N GLY A 112 21.38 0.46 1.71
CA GLY A 112 22.57 -0.28 1.29
C GLY A 112 22.60 -0.68 -0.18
N PHE A 113 21.75 -0.08 -1.03
CA PHE A 113 21.74 -0.34 -2.46
C PHE A 113 22.98 0.30 -3.09
N SER A 114 23.70 -0.44 -3.92
CA SER A 114 24.85 0.11 -4.64
C SER A 114 24.41 0.99 -5.80
N LYS A 115 25.23 1.98 -6.14
CA LYS A 115 25.04 2.82 -7.34
C LYS A 115 24.92 1.98 -8.62
N ASP A 116 25.71 0.90 -8.74
CA ASP A 116 25.64 -0.01 -9.88
C ASP A 116 24.31 -0.76 -9.98
N ASP A 117 23.75 -1.19 -8.84
CA ASP A 117 22.43 -1.83 -8.80
C ASP A 117 21.33 -0.85 -9.24
N ILE A 118 21.39 0.39 -8.74
CA ILE A 118 20.46 1.45 -9.12
C ILE A 118 20.55 1.74 -10.62
N ILE A 119 21.76 1.89 -11.19
CA ILE A 119 21.96 2.12 -12.63
C ILE A 119 21.39 0.96 -13.46
N LYS A 120 21.66 -0.30 -13.07
CA LYS A 120 21.11 -1.49 -13.75
C LYS A 120 19.58 -1.56 -13.73
N LYS A 121 18.94 -0.90 -12.76
CA LYS A 121 17.49 -0.88 -12.56
C LYS A 121 16.97 0.54 -12.34
N ILE A 122 17.37 1.46 -13.21
CA ILE A 122 17.15 2.89 -13.04
C ILE A 122 15.71 3.32 -12.76
N GLN A 123 14.73 2.59 -13.30
CA GLN A 123 13.31 2.77 -13.03
C GLN A 123 12.93 2.69 -11.54
N ILE A 124 13.80 2.21 -10.65
CA ILE A 124 13.55 2.26 -9.20
C ILE A 124 13.44 3.70 -8.69
N LEU A 125 14.16 4.64 -9.31
CA LEU A 125 14.12 6.06 -8.94
C LEU A 125 12.78 6.74 -9.25
N THR A 126 11.96 6.15 -10.12
CA THR A 126 10.61 6.66 -10.44
C THR A 126 9.57 6.20 -9.43
N LEU A 127 9.93 5.34 -8.46
CA LEU A 127 9.03 4.95 -7.39
C LEU A 127 8.94 6.06 -6.35
N HIS A 128 7.75 6.27 -5.79
CA HIS A 128 7.60 7.18 -4.66
C HIS A 128 8.43 6.69 -3.45
N SER A 129 9.11 7.60 -2.75
CA SER A 129 9.98 7.31 -1.59
C SER A 129 9.30 6.43 -0.54
N ILE A 130 8.04 6.75 -0.19
CA ILE A 130 7.21 5.94 0.72
C ILE A 130 7.09 4.47 0.25
N THR A 131 6.95 4.24 -1.05
CA THR A 131 6.86 2.88 -1.62
C THR A 131 8.18 2.14 -1.50
N ILE A 132 9.30 2.79 -1.84
CA ILE A 132 10.65 2.23 -1.71
C ILE A 132 10.89 1.83 -0.26
N LYS A 133 10.69 2.78 0.66
CA LYS A 133 10.86 2.57 2.11
C LYS A 133 10.02 1.39 2.59
N ASN A 134 8.73 1.37 2.25
CA ASN A 134 7.84 0.31 2.67
C ASN A 134 8.26 -1.08 2.12
N TYR A 135 8.58 -1.20 0.84
CA TYR A 135 8.96 -2.49 0.25
C TYR A 135 10.31 -2.99 0.74
N ALA A 136 11.30 -2.12 0.91
CA ALA A 136 12.58 -2.50 1.49
C ALA A 136 12.39 -3.04 2.92
N MET A 137 11.61 -2.33 3.73
CA MET A 137 11.32 -2.75 5.11
C MET A 137 10.50 -4.05 5.18
N LEU A 138 9.55 -4.26 4.27
CA LEU A 138 8.75 -5.49 4.20
C LEU A 138 9.59 -6.70 3.77
N LEU A 139 10.52 -6.54 2.82
CA LEU A 139 11.41 -7.63 2.43
C LEU A 139 12.34 -8.01 3.60
N GLU A 140 12.89 -7.02 4.30
CA GLU A 140 13.70 -7.23 5.49
C GLU A 140 12.90 -7.95 6.59
N GLU A 141 11.74 -7.41 6.98
CA GLU A 141 10.83 -8.01 7.97
C GLU A 141 10.41 -9.43 7.56
N GLY A 142 10.19 -9.64 6.27
CA GLY A 142 9.82 -10.92 5.67
C GLY A 142 10.91 -11.98 5.65
N GLY A 143 12.10 -11.70 6.18
CA GLY A 143 13.20 -12.66 6.27
C GLY A 143 13.98 -12.85 4.96
N PHE A 144 13.86 -11.91 4.02
CA PHE A 144 14.65 -11.97 2.80
C PHE A 144 16.14 -11.80 3.12
N ALA A 145 16.98 -12.63 2.50
CA ALA A 145 18.41 -12.52 2.63
C ALA A 145 18.86 -11.13 2.16
N LYS A 146 19.76 -10.48 2.91
CA LYS A 146 20.17 -9.09 2.67
C LYS A 146 20.67 -8.86 1.23
N ASN A 147 21.39 -9.83 0.66
CA ASN A 147 21.89 -9.80 -0.72
C ASN A 147 20.81 -10.03 -1.79
N LYS A 148 19.57 -10.32 -1.40
CA LYS A 148 18.40 -10.48 -2.29
C LYS A 148 17.44 -9.28 -2.23
N ILE A 149 17.68 -8.34 -1.31
CA ILE A 149 16.95 -7.07 -1.23
C ILE A 149 17.69 -6.08 -2.15
N ASP A 150 17.44 -6.21 -3.45
CA ASP A 150 18.03 -5.38 -4.51
C ASP A 150 16.96 -4.58 -5.27
N SER A 151 17.38 -3.71 -6.20
CA SER A 151 16.47 -2.85 -6.94
C SER A 151 15.43 -3.66 -7.73
N LYS A 152 15.83 -4.83 -8.23
CA LYS A 152 14.96 -5.74 -8.96
C LYS A 152 13.89 -6.34 -8.05
N ALA A 153 14.21 -6.68 -6.80
CA ALA A 153 13.28 -7.20 -5.82
C ALA A 153 12.22 -6.15 -5.44
N ILE A 154 12.63 -4.90 -5.21
CA ILE A 154 11.71 -3.78 -4.93
C ILE A 154 10.72 -3.58 -6.09
N LEU A 155 11.23 -3.51 -7.32
CA LEU A 155 10.40 -3.33 -8.52
C LEU A 155 9.45 -4.52 -8.77
N ARG A 156 9.85 -5.73 -8.35
CA ARG A 156 9.05 -6.95 -8.49
C ARG A 156 8.33 -7.35 -7.22
N PHE A 157 8.26 -6.48 -6.21
CA PHE A 157 7.71 -6.82 -4.89
C PHE A 157 6.33 -7.48 -4.99
N LYS A 158 5.40 -6.89 -5.75
CA LYS A 158 4.04 -7.43 -5.95
C LYS A 158 3.98 -8.85 -6.55
N PHE A 159 5.01 -9.24 -7.30
CA PHE A 159 5.12 -10.57 -7.87
C PHE A 159 5.74 -11.54 -6.87
N ILE A 160 6.85 -11.12 -6.25
CA ILE A 160 7.58 -11.90 -5.24
C ILE A 160 6.68 -12.20 -4.04
N SER A 161 5.92 -11.21 -3.56
CA SER A 161 5.04 -11.32 -2.40
C SER A 161 3.89 -12.31 -2.58
N LYS A 162 3.57 -12.70 -3.82
CA LYS A 162 2.53 -13.69 -4.15
C LYS A 162 3.05 -15.12 -4.18
N LYS A 163 4.37 -15.33 -4.14
CA LYS A 163 4.95 -16.67 -4.07
C LYS A 163 4.78 -17.25 -2.67
N SER A 164 4.66 -18.57 -2.60
CA SER A 164 4.67 -19.30 -1.32
C SER A 164 6.00 -19.12 -0.60
N ILE A 165 5.99 -19.18 0.73
CA ILE A 165 7.23 -19.15 1.53
C ILE A 165 8.16 -20.29 1.10
N GLN A 166 7.62 -21.49 0.87
CA GLN A 166 8.39 -22.63 0.38
C GLN A 166 9.09 -22.32 -0.96
N SER A 167 8.41 -21.68 -1.91
CA SER A 167 9.00 -21.29 -3.20
C SER A 167 10.10 -20.25 -3.02
N LEU A 168 9.90 -19.27 -2.15
CA LEU A 168 10.91 -18.25 -1.84
C LEU A 168 12.15 -18.86 -1.17
N LYS A 169 11.97 -19.84 -0.27
CA LYS A 169 13.07 -20.59 0.34
C LYS A 169 13.83 -21.44 -0.69
N ASN A 170 13.13 -22.11 -1.59
CA ASN A 170 13.73 -22.91 -2.66
C ASN A 170 14.55 -22.06 -3.64
N GLU A 171 14.11 -20.84 -3.91
CA GLU A 171 14.81 -19.85 -4.74
C GLU A 171 15.91 -19.09 -3.98
N ASN A 172 16.16 -19.44 -2.71
CA ASN A 172 17.11 -18.77 -1.81
C ASN A 172 16.85 -17.27 -1.63
N PHE A 173 15.59 -16.83 -1.75
CA PHE A 173 15.18 -15.48 -1.33
C PHE A 173 15.14 -15.37 0.19
N ILE A 174 14.68 -16.44 0.87
CA ILE A 174 14.56 -16.55 2.33
C ILE A 174 15.40 -17.75 2.76
N HIS A 175 16.14 -17.65 3.87
CA HIS A 175 16.90 -18.79 4.38
C HIS A 175 15.96 -19.89 4.90
N LYS A 176 16.32 -21.16 4.68
CA LYS A 176 15.45 -22.31 5.00
C LYS A 176 15.01 -22.36 6.47
N HIS A 177 15.87 -21.96 7.39
CA HIS A 177 15.61 -21.97 8.83
C HIS A 177 14.72 -20.82 9.32
N ILE A 178 14.47 -19.80 8.51
CA ILE A 178 13.68 -18.64 8.93
C ILE A 178 12.20 -19.03 8.96
N ASP A 179 11.59 -18.93 10.14
CA ASP A 179 10.15 -18.81 10.26
C ASP A 179 9.75 -17.36 9.94
N VAL A 180 9.03 -17.15 8.85
CA VAL A 180 8.70 -15.81 8.34
C VAL A 180 7.75 -15.08 9.28
N GLY A 181 6.79 -15.77 9.89
CA GLY A 181 5.83 -15.14 10.80
C GLY A 181 6.50 -14.65 12.08
N HIS A 182 7.31 -15.50 12.68
CA HIS A 182 8.14 -15.17 13.84
C HIS A 182 9.12 -14.04 13.52
N HIS A 183 9.82 -14.12 12.39
CA HIS A 183 10.80 -13.12 11.99
C HIS A 183 10.14 -11.73 11.81
N ILE A 184 8.97 -11.64 11.17
CA ILE A 184 8.22 -10.39 11.05
C ILE A 184 7.91 -9.79 12.43
N LEU A 185 7.40 -10.62 13.35
CA LEU A 185 7.04 -10.19 14.71
C LEU A 185 8.26 -9.75 15.54
N SER A 186 9.47 -10.25 15.23
CA SER A 186 10.70 -9.85 15.93
C SER A 186 11.09 -8.38 15.74
N PHE A 187 10.56 -7.70 14.72
CA PHE A 187 10.82 -6.26 14.48
C PHE A 187 9.96 -5.33 15.33
N ILE A 188 9.05 -5.89 16.11
CA ILE A 188 8.15 -5.18 17.01
C ILE A 188 8.17 -5.85 18.38
N GLN A 189 7.67 -5.17 19.41
CA GLN A 189 7.65 -5.69 20.79
C GLN A 189 6.50 -6.69 21.02
N PHE A 190 6.30 -7.63 20.09
CA PHE A 190 5.22 -8.61 20.18
C PHE A 190 5.56 -9.74 21.16
N PRO A 191 4.68 -10.09 22.11
CA PRO A 191 4.88 -11.21 23.03
C PRO A 191 4.85 -12.54 22.27
N ILE A 192 5.99 -13.24 22.23
CA ILE A 192 6.13 -14.40 21.36
C ILE A 192 5.26 -15.59 21.77
N GLU A 193 4.83 -15.62 23.04
CA GLU A 193 3.93 -16.62 23.60
C GLU A 193 2.55 -16.61 22.93
N LEU A 194 2.18 -15.48 22.32
CA LEU A 194 0.93 -15.32 21.56
C LEU A 194 1.04 -15.79 20.10
N TYR A 195 2.25 -16.18 19.65
CA TYR A 195 2.45 -16.69 18.31
C TYR A 195 2.01 -18.16 18.24
N PRO A 196 1.08 -18.55 17.34
CA PRO A 196 0.42 -19.86 17.35
C PRO A 196 1.29 -21.05 16.90
N GLY A 197 2.62 -20.89 16.91
CA GLY A 197 3.58 -21.87 16.38
C GLY A 197 4.00 -21.57 14.95
N ASN A 198 4.59 -22.54 14.26
CA ASN A 198 5.29 -22.33 12.99
C ASN A 198 4.38 -21.81 11.86
N CYS A 199 4.97 -21.00 10.99
CA CYS A 199 4.36 -20.49 9.78
C CYS A 199 4.07 -21.61 8.77
N ASP A 200 2.85 -21.66 8.24
CA ASP A 200 2.51 -22.50 7.09
C ASP A 200 3.25 -22.02 5.84
N GLU A 201 4.23 -22.81 5.39
CA GLU A 201 5.08 -22.46 4.26
C GLU A 201 4.39 -22.58 2.89
N SER A 202 3.22 -23.21 2.83
CA SER A 202 2.41 -23.31 1.61
C SER A 202 1.75 -21.97 1.25
N LEU A 203 1.54 -21.11 2.25
CA LEU A 203 0.94 -19.79 2.07
C LEU A 203 1.88 -18.85 1.30
N SER A 204 1.28 -17.96 0.51
CA SER A 204 2.01 -16.84 -0.08
C SER A 204 2.51 -15.89 1.00
N TRP A 205 3.65 -15.24 0.73
CA TRP A 205 4.23 -14.27 1.66
C TRP A 205 3.22 -13.18 2.09
N ILE A 206 2.41 -12.68 1.15
CA ILE A 206 1.37 -11.69 1.44
C ILE A 206 0.22 -12.24 2.29
N GLN A 207 -0.07 -13.54 2.23
CA GLN A 207 -1.04 -14.19 3.13
C GLN A 207 -0.48 -14.30 4.55
N VAL A 208 0.80 -14.67 4.68
CA VAL A 208 1.50 -14.67 5.99
C VAL A 208 1.48 -13.27 6.58
N GLN A 209 1.87 -12.24 5.82
CA GLN A 209 1.80 -10.83 6.22
C GLN A 209 0.41 -10.46 6.76
N LYS A 210 -0.67 -10.84 6.06
CA LYS A 210 -2.06 -10.57 6.50
C LYS A 210 -2.47 -11.34 7.74
N ASN A 211 -1.94 -12.53 7.97
CA ASN A 211 -2.23 -13.31 9.17
C ASN A 211 -1.52 -12.71 10.38
N ILE A 212 -0.26 -12.31 10.22
CA ILE A 212 0.48 -11.57 11.26
C ILE A 212 -0.23 -10.27 11.60
N PHE A 213 -0.86 -9.61 10.62
CA PHE A 213 -1.57 -8.35 10.86
C PHE A 213 -2.70 -8.55 11.88
N LYS A 214 -3.46 -9.65 11.73
CA LYS A 214 -4.56 -9.99 12.64
C LYS A 214 -4.04 -10.19 14.07
N LEU A 215 -2.93 -10.92 14.22
CA LEU A 215 -2.30 -11.16 15.53
C LEU A 215 -1.84 -9.85 16.15
N TYR A 216 -1.12 -9.03 15.36
CA TYR A 216 -0.56 -7.77 15.82
C TYR A 216 -1.63 -6.78 16.28
N VAL A 217 -2.65 -6.48 15.46
CA VAL A 217 -3.68 -5.50 15.84
C VAL A 217 -4.64 -6.03 16.90
N GLY A 218 -4.88 -7.34 16.93
CA GLY A 218 -5.64 -7.99 17.99
C GLY A 218 -4.94 -7.87 19.34
N TRP A 219 -3.62 -7.94 19.37
CA TRP A 219 -2.82 -7.72 20.57
C TRP A 219 -2.67 -6.23 20.93
N LYS A 220 -2.15 -5.41 20.00
CA LYS A 220 -1.71 -4.04 20.27
C LYS A 220 -2.86 -3.08 20.60
N ILE A 221 -3.99 -3.21 19.91
CA ILE A 221 -5.14 -2.28 20.02
C ILE A 221 -6.47 -3.01 20.27
N LYS A 222 -6.40 -4.27 20.71
CA LYS A 222 -7.57 -5.10 21.08
C LYS A 222 -8.66 -5.15 20.01
N MET A 223 -8.29 -5.06 18.73
CA MET A 223 -9.25 -5.03 17.64
C MET A 223 -9.93 -6.39 17.48
N ASN A 224 -11.27 -6.42 17.43
CA ASN A 224 -12.03 -7.65 17.24
C ASN A 224 -11.95 -8.18 15.79
N MET A 225 -12.25 -9.46 15.58
CA MET A 225 -12.13 -10.11 14.27
C MET A 225 -13.02 -9.52 13.17
N GLU A 226 -14.17 -8.93 13.53
CA GLU A 226 -15.07 -8.29 12.56
C GLU A 226 -14.48 -6.97 12.03
N ASN A 227 -13.96 -6.14 12.95
CA ASN A 227 -13.28 -4.90 12.62
C ASN A 227 -11.98 -5.17 11.86
N ILE A 228 -11.26 -6.24 12.19
CA ILE A 228 -10.06 -6.64 11.43
C ILE A 228 -10.43 -6.99 9.99
N LYS A 229 -11.47 -7.81 9.78
CA LYS A 229 -11.94 -8.16 8.42
C LYS A 229 -12.35 -6.91 7.65
N TYR A 230 -13.05 -5.98 8.29
CA TYR A 230 -13.44 -4.70 7.69
C TYR A 230 -12.23 -3.81 7.37
N ALA A 231 -11.26 -3.70 8.27
CA ALA A 231 -10.03 -2.95 8.03
C ALA A 231 -9.23 -3.53 6.86
N GLN A 232 -9.22 -4.86 6.70
CA GLN A 232 -8.58 -5.54 5.58
C GLN A 232 -9.25 -5.27 4.23
N THR A 233 -10.57 -5.03 4.21
CA THR A 233 -11.30 -4.71 2.96
C THR A 233 -11.15 -3.25 2.57
N ILE A 234 -11.18 -2.32 3.53
CA ILE A 234 -11.11 -0.88 3.26
C ILE A 234 -9.66 -0.40 3.14
N TYR A 235 -8.84 -0.76 4.12
CA TYR A 235 -7.46 -0.29 4.25
C TYR A 235 -6.46 -1.33 3.74
N HIS A 236 -6.62 -1.75 2.48
CA HIS A 236 -5.70 -2.70 1.83
C HIS A 236 -4.22 -2.28 1.94
N ARG A 237 -3.94 -0.97 2.01
CA ARG A 237 -2.59 -0.42 2.19
C ARG A 237 -2.02 -0.68 3.59
N LEU A 238 -2.87 -0.65 4.62
CA LEU A 238 -2.44 -0.85 6.00
C LEU A 238 -1.92 -2.28 6.22
N CYS A 239 -2.58 -3.26 5.60
CA CYS A 239 -2.19 -4.67 5.69
C CYS A 239 -0.94 -5.01 4.87
N ASN A 240 -0.50 -4.09 4.00
CA ASN A 240 0.70 -4.20 3.19
C ASN A 240 1.71 -3.10 3.57
N LYS A 241 1.69 -2.69 4.84
CA LYS A 241 2.64 -1.74 5.43
C LYS A 241 3.59 -2.48 6.35
N SER A 242 4.84 -2.04 6.39
CA SER A 242 5.86 -2.54 7.34
C SER A 242 5.34 -2.43 8.77
N TYR A 243 5.63 -3.43 9.59
CA TYR A 243 5.21 -3.46 10.99
C TYR A 243 5.95 -2.42 11.82
N ARG A 244 7.23 -2.16 11.55
CA ARG A 244 7.94 -1.04 12.19
C ARG A 244 7.25 0.30 11.94
N LEU A 245 6.82 0.55 10.71
CA LEU A 245 6.10 1.79 10.38
C LEU A 245 4.71 1.83 11.01
N MET A 246 4.04 0.68 11.12
CA MET A 246 2.71 0.56 11.71
C MET A 246 2.74 0.74 13.22
N ASP A 247 3.66 0.06 13.90
CA ASP A 247 3.90 0.14 15.35
C ASP A 247 4.25 1.56 15.76
N ARG A 248 5.19 2.21 15.07
CA ARG A 248 5.50 3.62 15.33
C ARG A 248 4.28 4.54 15.12
N SER A 249 3.46 4.26 14.10
CA SER A 249 2.25 5.07 13.85
C SER A 249 1.22 4.90 14.98
N ILE A 250 1.03 3.67 15.46
CA ILE A 250 0.12 3.37 16.57
C ILE A 250 0.66 3.97 17.87
N ASP A 251 1.96 3.87 18.14
CA ASP A 251 2.57 4.47 19.33
C ASP A 251 2.41 5.98 19.37
N ILE A 252 2.56 6.68 18.23
CA ILE A 252 2.29 8.12 18.16
C ILE A 252 0.82 8.41 18.50
N LEU A 253 -0.12 7.64 17.93
CA LEU A 253 -1.55 7.83 18.22
C LEU A 253 -1.88 7.64 19.70
N LEU A 254 -1.36 6.56 20.31
CA LEU A 254 -1.68 6.20 21.69
C LEU A 254 -0.94 7.08 22.70
N ASN A 255 0.37 7.26 22.53
CA ASN A 255 1.24 7.84 23.56
C ASN A 255 1.49 9.34 23.37
N GLU A 256 1.54 9.82 22.11
CA GLU A 256 1.81 11.23 21.83
C GLU A 256 0.52 12.03 21.64
N LEU A 257 -0.51 11.39 21.05
CA LEU A 257 -1.81 12.02 20.79
C LEU A 257 -2.93 11.59 21.76
N ASN A 258 -2.64 10.69 22.70
CA ASN A 258 -3.57 10.22 23.74
C ASN A 258 -4.89 9.64 23.19
N PHE A 259 -4.83 8.95 22.05
CA PHE A 259 -6.00 8.21 21.55
C PHE A 259 -6.15 6.92 22.37
N THR A 260 -7.39 6.50 22.61
CA THR A 260 -7.66 5.20 23.21
C THR A 260 -7.48 4.09 22.17
N GLU A 261 -7.11 2.89 22.63
CA GLU A 261 -7.04 1.69 21.77
C GLU A 261 -8.36 1.47 21.01
N GLU A 262 -9.49 1.66 21.68
CA GLU A 262 -10.83 1.58 21.07
C GLU A 262 -11.01 2.60 19.95
N LYS A 263 -10.55 3.84 20.12
CA LYS A 263 -10.68 4.89 19.11
C LYS A 263 -9.79 4.65 17.89
N VAL A 264 -8.63 4.03 18.08
CA VAL A 264 -7.76 3.60 16.96
C VAL A 264 -8.34 2.37 16.26
N GLY A 265 -8.99 1.48 17.02
CA GLY A 265 -9.58 0.24 16.53
C GLY A 265 -11.03 0.35 16.03
N SER A 266 -11.70 1.47 16.27
CA SER A 266 -13.09 1.74 15.87
C SER A 266 -13.17 2.23 14.43
N LYS A 267 -14.34 2.01 13.82
CA LYS A 267 -14.71 2.55 12.50
C LYS A 267 -14.83 4.07 12.52
#